data_AF-A0AAW9EYQ8-F1
#
_entry.id   AF-A0AAW9EYQ8-F1
#
_cell.length_a   1.000
_cell.length_b   1.000
_cell.length_c   1.000
_cell.angle_alpha   90.00
_cell.angle_beta   90.00
_cell.angle_gamma   90.00
#
_symmetry.space_group_name_H-M   'P 1'
#
loop_
_entity.id
_entity.type
_entity.pdbx_description
1 polymer ?
#
loop_
_entity_poly.entity_id
_entity_poly.type
_entity_poly.pdbx_seq_one_letter_code
_entity_poly.pdbx_strand_id
1 'polypeptide(L)'
;MKASKTTNRKAASLEEISIISFKYDDLVIRFKRAKSEDTLDLMYKGALKKTEKLLTGKALVMAQIAIERALDRCQQDFDNTHLGLTRKIDHTLKTQNLAKKYDPEEEIRRLLSDIG
;
A
#
# COMPACT_ATOMS: atom_id res chain seq x y z
N MET A 1 43.36 34.43 -1.72
CA MET A 1 41.94 34.23 -2.07
C MET A 1 41.74 32.82 -2.62
N LYS A 2 41.13 31.90 -1.86
CA LYS A 2 40.58 30.65 -2.41
C LYS A 2 39.28 30.34 -1.67
N ALA A 3 38.16 30.65 -2.30
CA ALA A 3 36.84 30.27 -1.83
C ALA A 3 36.58 28.82 -2.26
N SER A 4 36.56 27.90 -1.29
CA SER A 4 36.09 26.53 -1.52
C SER A 4 34.58 26.55 -1.67
N LYS A 5 34.10 26.32 -2.91
CA LYS A 5 32.70 26.01 -3.21
C LYS A 5 32.39 24.61 -2.68
N THR A 6 31.74 24.52 -1.53
CA THR A 6 31.15 23.27 -1.04
C THR A 6 29.90 22.96 -1.86
N THR A 7 29.98 21.89 -2.64
CA THR A 7 28.94 21.47 -3.60
C THR A 7 27.71 20.83 -2.93
N ASN A 8 26.54 21.35 -3.29
CA ASN A 8 25.18 20.91 -2.97
C ASN A 8 24.80 19.52 -3.56
N ARG A 9 25.60 18.46 -3.33
CA ARG A 9 25.33 17.14 -3.93
C ARG A 9 24.17 16.37 -3.27
N LYS A 10 23.78 16.69 -2.04
CA LYS A 10 22.78 15.92 -1.26
C LYS A 10 21.32 16.20 -1.63
N ALA A 11 21.02 17.40 -2.13
CA ALA A 11 19.66 17.79 -2.49
C ALA A 11 19.22 17.20 -3.84
N ALA A 12 20.10 17.23 -4.84
CA ALA A 12 19.82 16.69 -6.18
C ALA A 12 19.53 15.18 -6.17
N SER A 13 20.24 14.41 -5.33
CA SER A 13 20.00 12.97 -5.20
C SER A 13 18.63 12.65 -4.58
N LEU A 14 18.13 13.48 -3.65
CA LEU A 14 16.82 13.26 -3.03
C LEU A 14 15.68 13.58 -4.00
N GLU A 15 15.85 14.61 -4.82
CA GLU A 15 14.90 14.96 -5.89
C GLU A 15 14.87 13.87 -6.97
N GLU A 16 16.01 13.36 -7.43
CA GLU A 16 16.08 12.25 -8.38
C GLU A 16 15.47 10.96 -7.81
N ILE A 17 15.75 10.59 -6.55
CA ILE A 17 15.11 9.45 -5.88
C ILE A 17 13.60 9.65 -5.77
N SER A 18 13.14 10.89 -5.53
CA SER A 18 11.72 11.21 -5.47
C SER A 18 11.03 11.07 -6.83
N ILE A 19 11.67 11.52 -7.90
CA ILE A 19 11.14 11.48 -9.28
C ILE A 19 11.13 10.04 -9.80
N ILE A 20 12.19 9.26 -9.52
CA ILE A 20 12.24 7.82 -9.83
C ILE A 20 11.10 7.10 -9.11
N SER A 21 10.76 7.53 -7.88
CA SER A 21 9.71 6.94 -7.05
C SER A 21 8.28 7.14 -7.58
N PHE A 22 8.05 8.02 -8.55
CA PHE A 22 6.71 8.28 -9.11
C PHE A 22 6.56 7.81 -10.56
N LYS A 23 7.52 7.02 -11.07
CA LYS A 23 7.35 6.33 -12.35
C LYS A 23 6.26 5.27 -12.23
N TYR A 24 5.48 5.15 -13.30
CA TYR A 24 4.39 4.19 -13.41
C TYR A 24 4.82 2.76 -13.04
N ASP A 25 5.94 2.26 -13.57
CA ASP A 25 6.39 0.88 -13.32
C ASP A 25 6.74 0.62 -11.84
N ASP A 26 7.37 1.60 -11.17
CA ASP A 26 7.74 1.49 -9.77
C ASP A 26 6.49 1.55 -8.86
N LEU A 27 5.53 2.41 -9.21
CA LEU A 27 4.23 2.48 -8.53
C LEU A 27 3.47 1.15 -8.63
N VAL A 28 3.46 0.52 -9.81
CA VAL A 28 2.84 -0.79 -10.03
C VAL A 28 3.50 -1.85 -9.16
N ILE A 29 4.84 -1.93 -9.16
CA ILE A 29 5.56 -2.93 -8.36
C ILE A 29 5.22 -2.77 -6.87
N ARG A 30 5.11 -1.53 -6.38
CA ARG A 30 4.72 -1.25 -5.00
C ARG A 30 3.28 -1.63 -4.73
N PHE A 31 2.33 -1.20 -5.56
CA PHE A 31 0.92 -1.52 -5.39
C PHE A 31 0.66 -3.03 -5.49
N LYS A 32 1.42 -3.77 -6.30
CA LYS A 32 1.35 -5.24 -6.36
C LYS A 32 1.76 -5.95 -5.06
N ARG A 33 2.47 -5.26 -4.15
CA ARG A 33 2.79 -5.79 -2.80
C ARG A 33 1.58 -5.77 -1.87
N ALA A 34 0.56 -4.97 -2.16
CA ALA A 34 -0.66 -4.97 -1.39
C ALA A 34 -1.32 -6.36 -1.46
N LYS A 35 -1.75 -6.86 -0.29
CA LYS A 35 -2.43 -8.15 -0.15
C LYS A 35 -3.94 -8.01 -0.01
N SER A 36 -4.43 -6.81 0.24
CA SER A 36 -5.85 -6.48 0.35
C SER A 36 -6.14 -5.12 -0.27
N GLU A 37 -7.40 -4.90 -0.62
CA GLU A 37 -7.91 -3.63 -1.14
C GLU A 37 -7.71 -2.50 -0.12
N ASP A 38 -7.92 -2.76 1.18
CA ASP A 38 -7.68 -1.80 2.26
C ASP A 38 -6.21 -1.34 2.31
N THR A 39 -5.27 -2.28 2.10
CA THR A 39 -3.84 -1.95 2.05
C THR A 39 -3.52 -1.13 0.81
N LEU A 40 -4.15 -1.46 -0.33
CA LEU A 40 -3.97 -0.73 -1.58
C LEU A 40 -4.48 0.72 -1.47
N ASP A 41 -5.65 0.93 -0.85
CA ASP A 41 -6.22 2.26 -0.59
C ASP A 41 -5.32 3.10 0.33
N LEU A 42 -4.76 2.50 1.39
CA LEU A 42 -3.80 3.17 2.26
C LEU A 42 -2.53 3.59 1.49
N MET A 43 -2.02 2.70 0.63
CA MET A 43 -0.85 3.00 -0.20
C MET A 43 -1.12 4.10 -1.22
N TYR A 44 -2.31 4.13 -1.82
CA TYR A 44 -2.75 5.16 -2.75
C TYR A 44 -2.85 6.54 -2.06
N LYS A 45 -3.56 6.63 -0.93
CA LYS A 45 -3.66 7.87 -0.13
C LYS A 45 -2.29 8.37 0.33
N GLY A 46 -1.41 7.44 0.69
CA GLY A 46 -0.01 7.75 1.04
C GLY A 46 0.79 8.30 -0.14
N ALA A 47 0.63 7.71 -1.33
CA ALA A 47 1.27 8.17 -2.55
C ALA A 47 0.81 9.58 -2.91
N LEU A 48 -0.50 9.85 -2.92
CA LEU A 48 -1.09 11.16 -3.20
C LEU A 48 -0.53 12.27 -2.29
N LYS A 49 -0.60 12.06 -0.96
CA LYS A 49 -0.05 13.00 0.02
C LYS A 49 1.44 13.26 -0.16
N LYS A 50 2.20 12.25 -0.64
CA LYS A 50 3.63 12.36 -0.88
C LYS A 50 3.92 13.16 -2.16
N THR A 51 3.15 12.94 -3.24
CA THR A 51 3.21 13.75 -4.47
C THR A 51 2.91 15.21 -4.19
N GLU A 52 1.85 15.52 -3.44
CA GLU A 52 1.45 16.90 -3.11
C GLU A 52 2.51 17.65 -2.30
N LYS A 53 3.27 16.94 -1.45
CA LYS A 53 4.34 17.52 -0.64
C LYS A 53 5.64 17.75 -1.42
N LEU A 54 5.92 16.93 -2.44
CA LEU A 54 7.22 16.91 -3.11
C LEU A 54 7.21 17.59 -4.49
N LEU A 55 6.08 17.56 -5.19
CA LEU A 55 5.98 17.97 -6.59
C LEU A 55 4.96 19.10 -6.73
N THR A 56 5.18 19.99 -7.70
CA THR A 56 4.27 21.09 -8.02
C THR A 56 4.04 21.20 -9.53
N GLY A 57 2.90 21.77 -9.91
CA GLY A 57 2.55 22.05 -11.31
C GLY A 57 2.45 20.79 -12.18
N LYS A 58 3.10 20.83 -13.36
CA LYS A 58 2.99 19.76 -14.38
C LYS A 58 3.53 18.40 -13.89
N ALA A 59 4.56 18.40 -13.05
CA ALA A 59 5.13 17.17 -12.51
C ALA A 59 4.18 16.48 -11.52
N LEU A 60 3.45 17.25 -10.72
CA LEU A 60 2.42 16.73 -9.82
C LEU A 60 1.30 16.03 -10.61
N VAL A 61 0.80 16.68 -11.67
CA VAL A 61 -0.27 16.11 -12.50
C VAL A 61 0.18 14.82 -13.17
N MET A 62 1.39 14.79 -13.74
CA MET A 62 1.92 13.57 -14.35
C MET A 62 2.11 12.43 -13.35
N ALA A 63 2.56 12.75 -12.12
CA ALA A 63 2.73 11.76 -11.07
C ALA A 63 1.38 11.24 -10.56
N GLN A 64 0.36 12.10 -10.41
CA GLN A 64 -1.01 11.69 -10.08
C GLN A 64 -1.59 10.78 -11.15
N ILE A 65 -1.45 11.14 -12.43
CA ILE A 65 -1.89 10.28 -13.55
C ILE A 65 -1.18 8.91 -13.50
N ALA A 66 0.12 8.88 -13.20
CA ALA A 66 0.84 7.62 -13.06
C ALA A 66 0.35 6.77 -11.88
N ILE A 67 0.01 7.41 -10.75
CA ILE A 67 -0.59 6.76 -9.57
C ILE A 67 -1.95 6.15 -9.93
N GLU A 68 -2.85 6.92 -10.55
CA GLU A 68 -4.19 6.45 -10.96
C GLU A 68 -4.09 5.26 -11.92
N ARG A 69 -3.23 5.36 -12.94
CA ARG A 69 -3.05 4.27 -13.91
C ARG A 69 -2.47 3.01 -13.28
N ALA A 70 -1.62 3.16 -12.26
CA ALA A 70 -1.06 2.02 -11.53
C ALA A 70 -2.10 1.38 -10.62
N LEU A 71 -2.96 2.19 -10.00
CA LEU A 71 -4.08 1.73 -9.18
C LEU A 71 -5.07 0.93 -10.03
N ASP A 72 -5.54 1.49 -11.15
CA ASP A 72 -6.50 0.84 -12.06
C ASP A 72 -6.01 -0.52 -12.54
N ARG A 73 -4.72 -0.63 -12.91
CA ARG A 73 -4.14 -1.93 -13.28
C ARG A 73 -4.02 -2.90 -12.12
N CYS A 74 -3.73 -2.42 -10.92
CA CYS A 74 -3.74 -3.28 -9.74
C CYS A 74 -5.16 -3.74 -9.39
N GLN A 75 -6.17 -2.90 -9.52
CA GLN A 75 -7.57 -3.25 -9.29
C GLN A 75 -8.03 -4.33 -10.29
N GLN A 76 -7.71 -4.15 -11.57
CA GLN A 76 -7.97 -5.15 -12.62
C GLN A 76 -7.25 -6.47 -12.33
N ASP A 77 -6.01 -6.44 -11.84
CA ASP A 77 -5.28 -7.64 -11.42
C ASP A 77 -5.94 -8.30 -10.19
N PHE A 78 -6.53 -7.52 -9.28
CA PHE A 78 -7.25 -8.09 -8.12
C PHE A 78 -8.54 -8.80 -8.54
N ASP A 79 -9.32 -8.21 -9.45
CA ASP A 79 -10.61 -8.74 -9.86
C ASP A 79 -10.50 -9.88 -10.89
N ASN A 80 -9.53 -9.81 -11.81
CA ASN A 80 -9.46 -10.75 -12.94
C ASN A 80 -8.49 -11.92 -12.74
N THR A 81 -7.58 -11.87 -11.76
CA THR A 81 -6.56 -12.92 -11.60
C THR A 81 -6.91 -13.86 -10.44
N HIS A 82 -6.73 -15.17 -10.64
CA HIS A 82 -6.84 -16.18 -9.57
C HIS A 82 -6.02 -15.81 -8.33
N LEU A 83 -4.85 -15.17 -8.51
CA LEU A 83 -4.01 -14.70 -7.41
C LEU A 83 -4.66 -13.55 -6.61
N GLY A 84 -5.42 -12.67 -7.27
CA GLY A 84 -6.20 -11.61 -6.61
C GLY A 84 -7.35 -12.17 -5.78
N LEU A 85 -8.07 -13.15 -6.34
CA LEU A 85 -9.09 -13.92 -5.63
C LEU A 85 -8.51 -14.68 -4.42
N THR A 86 -7.40 -15.39 -4.58
CA THR A 86 -6.72 -16.08 -3.46
C THR A 86 -6.29 -15.11 -2.37
N ARG A 87 -5.78 -13.92 -2.73
CA ARG A 87 -5.42 -12.88 -1.74
C ARG A 87 -6.63 -12.33 -0.99
N LYS A 88 -7.74 -12.08 -1.69
CA LYS A 88 -9.00 -11.61 -1.10
C LYS A 88 -9.56 -12.67 -0.14
N ILE A 89 -9.56 -13.93 -0.56
CA ILE A 89 -9.97 -15.09 0.25
C ILE A 89 -9.04 -15.27 1.45
N ASP A 90 -7.72 -15.22 1.26
CA ASP A 90 -6.72 -15.33 2.35
C ASP A 90 -6.84 -14.20 3.36
N HIS A 91 -7.13 -12.97 2.91
CA HIS A 91 -7.38 -11.85 3.80
C HIS A 91 -8.64 -12.12 4.63
N THR A 92 -9.77 -12.43 3.98
CA THR A 92 -11.02 -12.76 4.67
C THR A 92 -10.85 -13.95 5.62
N LEU A 93 -10.15 -15.01 5.22
CA LEU A 93 -9.85 -16.17 6.05
C LEU A 93 -8.93 -15.82 7.22
N LYS A 94 -7.94 -14.93 7.05
CA LYS A 94 -7.10 -14.47 8.17
C LYS A 94 -7.88 -13.59 9.14
N THR A 95 -8.77 -12.72 8.65
CA THR A 95 -9.66 -11.94 9.50
C THR A 95 -10.67 -12.84 10.22
N GLN A 96 -11.14 -13.91 9.58
CA GLN A 96 -11.99 -14.92 10.22
C GLN A 96 -11.25 -15.83 11.20
N ASN A 97 -9.98 -16.19 10.96
CA ASN A 97 -9.16 -16.94 11.93
C ASN A 97 -8.80 -16.09 13.17
N LEU A 98 -8.88 -14.76 13.07
CA LEU A 98 -8.85 -13.85 14.23
C LEU A 98 -10.21 -13.75 14.93
N ALA A 99 -11.31 -14.09 14.24
CA ALA A 99 -12.63 -14.20 14.85
C ALA A 99 -12.73 -15.54 15.60
N LYS A 100 -12.33 -15.50 16.87
CA LYS A 100 -12.46 -16.54 17.89
C LYS A 100 -11.67 -17.82 17.59
N LYS A 101 -10.40 -17.79 17.99
CA LYS A 101 -9.66 -19.02 18.32
C LYS A 101 -10.51 -19.80 19.33
N TYR A 102 -10.95 -21.00 18.97
CA TYR A 102 -11.74 -21.87 19.85
C TYR A 102 -10.96 -22.08 21.16
N ASP A 103 -11.57 -21.64 22.27
CA ASP A 103 -11.04 -21.86 23.62
C ASP A 103 -11.89 -22.94 24.29
N PRO A 104 -11.35 -24.16 24.45
CA PRO A 104 -12.10 -25.28 25.01
C PRO A 104 -12.55 -25.01 26.45
N GLU A 105 -11.79 -24.25 27.24
CA GLU A 105 -12.17 -23.93 28.62
C GLU A 105 -13.40 -23.02 28.66
N GLU A 106 -13.44 -22.01 27.78
CA GLU A 106 -14.55 -21.07 27.72
C GLU A 106 -15.83 -21.67 27.12
N GLU A 107 -15.69 -22.63 26.19
CA GLU A 107 -16.83 -23.39 25.65
C GLU A 107 -17.43 -24.33 26.71
N ILE A 108 -16.60 -25.01 27.52
CA ILE A 108 -17.06 -25.84 28.64
C ILE A 108 -17.76 -24.96 29.69
N ARG A 109 -17.20 -23.78 29.99
CA ARG A 109 -17.81 -22.82 30.92
C ARG A 109 -19.19 -22.37 30.42
N ARG A 110 -19.35 -22.09 29.12
CA ARG A 110 -20.64 -21.78 28.50
C ARG A 110 -21.63 -22.94 28.60
N LEU A 111 -21.21 -24.15 28.24
CA LEU A 111 -22.06 -25.35 28.28
C LEU A 111 -22.54 -25.68 29.71
N LEU A 112 -21.69 -25.50 30.71
CA LEU A 112 -22.04 -25.72 32.12
C LEU A 112 -22.90 -24.59 32.71
N SER A 113 -22.79 -23.36 32.17
CA SER A 113 -23.63 -22.24 32.61
C SER A 113 -25.10 -22.34 32.21
N ASP A 114 -25.41 -23.11 31.16
CA ASP A 114 -26.79 -23.36 30.69
C ASP A 114 -27.48 -24.53 31.43
N ILE A 115 -26.76 -25.19 32.34
CA ILE A 115 -27.23 -26.32 33.16
C ILE A 115 -27.70 -25.86 34.56
N GLY A 116 -27.78 -24.55 34.81
CA GLY A 116 -28.25 -23.94 36.06
C GLY A 116 -29.69 -23.48 36.04
#